data_AF-A0A7H1MM63-F1
#
_entry.id   AF-A0A7H1MM63-F1
#
_cell.length_a   1.000
_cell.length_b   1.000
_cell.length_c   1.000
_cell.angle_alpha   90.00
_cell.angle_beta   90.00
_cell.angle_gamma   90.00
#
_symmetry.space_group_name_H-M   'P 1'
#
loop_
_entity.id
_entity.type
_entity.pdbx_description
1 polymer ?
#
loop_
_entity_poly.entity_id
_entity_poly.type
_entity_poly.pdbx_seq_one_letter_code
_entity_poly.pdbx_strand_id
1 'polypeptide(L)'
;MTEMMLKLPDEIYQQIKADAKSQHLAPEDYVVNILKETMAAKFEDTFEARQFQAKRIPGRKFNREHELVLVDGINYRYRLADGNTINSTSDYMVIGAKGNVLIIKQVGTSQTS
;
A
#
# COMPACT_ATOMS: atom_id res chain seq x y z
N MET A 1 -23.60 -2.16 -5.54
CA MET A 1 -22.82 -3.37 -5.19
C MET A 1 -22.51 -4.09 -6.48
N THR A 2 -21.34 -4.74 -6.57
CA THR A 2 -20.92 -5.48 -7.75
C THR A 2 -20.77 -6.95 -7.36
N GLU A 3 -21.28 -7.85 -8.19
CA GLU A 3 -21.29 -9.28 -7.91
C GLU A 3 -20.25 -10.00 -8.76
N MET A 4 -19.64 -11.05 -8.20
CA MET A 4 -18.66 -11.89 -8.86
C MET A 4 -18.93 -13.35 -8.49
N MET A 5 -18.90 -14.24 -9.49
CA MET A 5 -19.03 -15.68 -9.28
C MET A 5 -17.65 -16.33 -9.22
N LEU A 6 -17.36 -17.08 -8.16
CA LEU A 6 -16.12 -17.80 -7.98
C LEU A 6 -16.35 -19.30 -8.22
N LYS A 7 -15.55 -19.90 -9.12
CA LYS A 7 -15.47 -21.36 -9.26
C LYS A 7 -14.31 -21.86 -8.42
N LEU A 8 -14.60 -22.64 -7.40
CA LEU A 8 -13.61 -23.17 -6.45
C LEU A 8 -13.54 -24.70 -6.57
N PRO A 9 -12.38 -25.32 -6.34
CA PRO A 9 -12.31 -26.75 -6.06
C PRO A 9 -13.21 -27.10 -4.87
N ASP A 10 -13.85 -28.27 -4.91
CA ASP A 10 -14.82 -28.66 -3.88
C ASP A 10 -14.20 -28.67 -2.48
N GLU A 11 -12.98 -29.19 -2.35
CA GLU A 11 -12.22 -29.22 -1.09
C GLU A 11 -12.09 -27.83 -0.44
N ILE A 12 -11.80 -26.80 -1.24
CA ILE A 12 -11.67 -25.42 -0.77
C ILE A 12 -13.02 -24.87 -0.30
N TYR A 13 -14.09 -25.16 -1.05
CA TYR A 13 -15.43 -24.71 -0.68
C TYR A 13 -15.95 -25.39 0.58
N GLN A 14 -15.64 -26.67 0.79
CA GLN A 14 -15.98 -27.37 2.03
C GLN A 14 -15.25 -26.80 3.23
N GLN A 15 -13.96 -26.46 3.08
CA GLN A 15 -13.18 -25.80 4.14
C GLN A 15 -13.80 -24.45 4.51
N ILE A 16 -14.12 -23.62 3.51
CA ILE A 16 -14.79 -22.32 3.71
C ILE A 16 -16.10 -22.50 4.50
N LYS A 17 -16.92 -23.51 4.16
CA LYS A 17 -18.16 -23.80 4.89
C LYS A 17 -17.93 -24.20 6.34
N ALA A 18 -16.94 -25.05 6.60
CA ALA A 18 -16.61 -25.51 7.94
C ALA A 18 -16.16 -24.34 8.82
N ASP A 19 -15.25 -23.50 8.29
CA ASP A 19 -14.70 -22.36 9.01
C ASP A 19 -15.75 -21.27 9.25
N ALA A 20 -16.56 -20.95 8.24
CA ALA A 20 -17.68 -20.02 8.37
C ALA A 20 -18.68 -20.47 9.45
N LYS A 21 -19.01 -21.78 9.47
CA LYS A 21 -19.89 -22.35 10.49
C LYS A 21 -19.32 -22.22 11.89
N SER A 22 -18.01 -22.43 12.06
CA SER A 22 -17.34 -22.29 13.36
C SER A 22 -17.40 -20.85 13.91
N GLN A 23 -17.53 -19.86 13.02
CA GLN A 23 -17.63 -18.45 13.35
C GLN A 23 -19.06 -17.90 13.30
N HIS A 24 -20.07 -18.77 13.11
CA HIS A 24 -21.48 -18.39 12.94
C HIS A 24 -21.73 -17.40 11.78
N LEU A 25 -20.97 -17.51 10.69
CA LEU A 25 -21.06 -16.69 9.50
C LEU A 25 -21.64 -17.46 8.31
N ALA A 26 -22.21 -16.74 7.34
CA ALA A 26 -22.44 -17.27 6.01
C ALA A 26 -21.09 -17.47 5.29
N PRO A 27 -20.96 -18.46 4.38
CA PRO A 27 -19.72 -18.69 3.62
C PRO A 27 -19.24 -17.44 2.86
N GLU A 28 -20.16 -16.66 2.31
CA GLU A 28 -19.85 -15.44 1.55
C GLU A 28 -19.27 -14.35 2.45
N ASP A 29 -19.86 -14.15 3.63
CA ASP A 29 -19.39 -13.18 4.62
C ASP A 29 -18.00 -13.55 5.14
N TYR A 30 -17.76 -14.85 5.36
CA TYR A 30 -16.44 -15.37 5.73
C TYR A 30 -15.39 -15.09 4.65
N VAL A 31 -15.70 -15.34 3.37
CA VAL A 31 -14.80 -15.02 2.25
C VAL A 31 -14.53 -13.52 2.19
N VAL A 32 -15.56 -12.68 2.33
CA VAL A 32 -15.41 -11.22 2.34
C VAL A 32 -14.51 -10.76 3.48
N ASN A 33 -14.64 -11.37 4.67
CA ASN A 33 -13.80 -11.04 5.83
C ASN A 33 -12.34 -11.44 5.59
N ILE A 34 -12.06 -12.65 5.09
CA ILE A 34 -10.69 -13.04 4.72
C ILE A 34 -10.11 -12.11 3.68
N LEU A 35 -10.88 -11.72 2.66
CA LEU A 35 -10.41 -10.80 1.63
C LEU A 35 -10.11 -9.42 2.23
N LYS A 36 -10.97 -8.90 3.12
CA LYS A 36 -10.73 -7.65 3.84
C LYS A 36 -9.46 -7.73 4.69
N GLU A 37 -9.29 -8.79 5.48
CA GLU A 37 -8.12 -9.00 6.33
C GLU A 37 -6.84 -9.17 5.51
N THR A 38 -6.87 -9.98 4.46
CA THR A 38 -5.70 -10.20 3.59
C THR A 38 -5.32 -8.92 2.85
N MET A 39 -6.31 -8.15 2.42
CA MET A 39 -6.06 -6.85 1.80
C MET A 39 -5.54 -5.86 2.84
N ALA A 40 -6.17 -5.72 4.00
CA ALA A 40 -5.73 -4.84 5.10
C ALA A 40 -4.33 -5.19 5.63
N ALA A 41 -3.99 -6.47 5.79
CA ALA A 41 -2.66 -6.93 6.16
C ALA A 41 -1.59 -6.58 5.11
N LYS A 42 -1.96 -6.52 3.82
CA LYS A 42 -1.08 -5.96 2.77
C LYS A 42 -0.96 -4.44 2.82
N PHE A 43 -1.85 -3.74 3.52
CA PHE A 43 -1.87 -2.29 3.66
C PHE A 43 -1.26 -1.78 4.97
N GLU A 44 -1.28 -2.57 6.05
CA GLU A 44 -0.93 -2.06 7.38
C GLU A 44 0.48 -2.40 7.89
N ASP A 45 1.23 -3.34 7.30
CA ASP A 45 2.46 -3.77 7.99
C ASP A 45 3.61 -4.34 7.11
N THR A 46 3.94 -3.70 5.99
CA THR A 46 5.22 -4.03 5.33
C THR A 46 6.40 -3.49 6.16
N PHE A 47 7.50 -4.26 6.25
CA PHE A 47 8.75 -3.82 6.88
C PHE A 47 9.22 -2.47 6.30
N GLU A 48 9.00 -2.29 4.99
CA GLU A 48 9.18 -1.06 4.24
C GLU A 48 8.30 0.09 4.78
N ALA A 49 7.00 -0.12 5.01
CA ALA A 49 6.12 0.92 5.56
C ALA A 49 6.60 1.41 6.94
N ARG A 50 7.13 0.50 7.78
CA ARG A 50 7.72 0.83 9.09
C ARG A 50 9.09 1.53 8.95
N GLN A 51 9.93 1.11 8.01
CA GLN A 51 11.26 1.72 7.80
C GLN A 51 11.18 3.12 7.15
N PHE A 52 10.16 3.37 6.34
CA PHE A 52 10.05 4.61 5.56
C PHE A 52 9.13 5.66 6.16
N GLN A 53 8.28 5.31 7.15
CA GLN A 53 7.43 6.29 7.83
C GLN A 53 8.25 7.49 8.34
N ALA A 54 7.79 8.70 8.00
CA ALA A 54 8.43 9.96 8.37
C ALA A 54 9.83 10.22 7.80
N LYS A 55 10.32 9.43 6.83
CA LYS A 55 11.57 9.78 6.12
C LYS A 55 11.36 10.98 5.21
N ARG A 56 12.24 11.97 5.37
CA ARG A 56 12.31 13.17 4.53
C ARG A 56 13.20 12.91 3.31
N ILE A 57 12.66 13.17 2.13
CA ILE A 57 13.28 12.94 0.84
C ILE A 57 13.37 14.27 0.10
N PRO A 58 14.58 14.75 -0.22
CA PRO A 58 14.76 15.94 -1.06
C PRO A 58 14.17 15.72 -2.46
N GLY A 59 13.49 16.74 -3.00
CA GLY A 59 12.87 16.73 -4.33
C GLY A 59 13.83 16.35 -5.46
N ARG A 60 15.12 16.64 -5.29
CA ARG A 60 16.19 16.25 -6.23
C ARG A 60 16.43 14.74 -6.35
N LYS A 61 15.96 13.92 -5.40
CA LYS A 61 16.12 12.45 -5.44
C LYS A 61 15.07 11.74 -6.28
N PHE A 62 14.10 12.48 -6.83
CA PHE A 62 13.02 11.94 -7.64
C PHE A 62 13.39 11.96 -9.13
N ASN A 63 13.32 10.80 -9.76
CA ASN A 63 13.32 10.68 -11.21
C ASN A 63 11.88 10.81 -11.72
N ARG A 64 11.55 11.99 -12.25
CA ARG A 64 10.21 12.34 -12.73
C ARG A 64 9.84 11.66 -14.05
N GLU A 65 10.84 11.33 -14.88
CA GLU A 65 10.63 10.67 -16.17
C GLU A 65 10.17 9.22 -16.00
N HIS A 66 10.68 8.55 -14.97
CA HIS A 66 10.37 7.14 -14.69
C HIS A 66 9.45 6.93 -13.48
N GLU A 67 9.00 8.00 -12.84
CA GLU A 67 8.19 7.98 -11.60
C GLU A 67 8.86 7.20 -10.45
N LEU A 68 10.18 7.36 -10.31
CA LEU A 68 10.99 6.64 -9.32
C LEU A 68 11.64 7.56 -8.29
N VAL A 69 11.91 7.00 -7.11
CA VAL A 69 12.68 7.64 -6.04
C VAL A 69 13.62 6.63 -5.39
N LEU A 70 14.87 7.04 -5.18
CA LEU A 70 15.87 6.23 -4.48
C LEU A 70 15.80 6.47 -2.97
N VAL A 71 15.42 5.44 -2.22
CA VAL A 71 15.36 5.46 -0.75
C VAL A 71 16.17 4.29 -0.21
N ASP A 72 17.15 4.58 0.65
CA ASP A 72 18.08 3.60 1.22
C ASP A 72 18.73 2.64 0.18
N GLY A 73 19.02 3.12 -1.02
CA GLY A 73 19.64 2.31 -2.07
C GLY A 73 18.69 1.47 -2.91
N ILE A 74 17.37 1.55 -2.68
CA ILE A 74 16.34 0.83 -3.44
C ILE A 74 15.45 1.84 -4.19
N ASN A 75 15.12 1.53 -5.45
CA ASN A 75 14.22 2.35 -6.26
C ASN A 75 12.77 1.96 -6.00
N TYR A 76 11.96 2.95 -5.64
CA TYR A 76 10.51 2.80 -5.45
C TYR A 76 9.76 3.67 -6.45
N ARG A 77 8.55 3.23 -6.81
CA ARG A 77 7.58 4.13 -7.43
C ARG A 77 7.04 5.09 -6.38
N TYR A 78 6.59 6.27 -6.78
CA TYR A 78 5.97 7.21 -5.86
C TYR A 78 4.63 7.75 -6.36
N ARG A 79 3.79 8.18 -5.42
CA ARG A 79 2.56 8.93 -5.69
C ARG A 79 2.41 10.07 -4.70
N LEU A 80 2.07 11.25 -5.20
CA LEU A 80 1.78 12.41 -4.37
C LEU A 80 0.38 12.30 -3.76
N ALA A 81 0.28 12.50 -2.45
CA ALA A 81 -0.99 12.50 -1.72
C ALA A 81 -1.93 13.61 -2.22
N ASP A 82 -1.36 14.76 -2.59
CA ASP A 82 -2.11 15.98 -2.92
C ASP A 82 -2.26 16.21 -4.44
N GLY A 83 -1.87 15.24 -5.28
CA GLY A 83 -2.05 15.30 -6.74
C GLY A 83 -1.15 16.29 -7.52
N ASN A 84 -0.27 17.03 -6.84
CA ASN A 84 0.67 17.96 -7.45
C ASN A 84 1.81 17.24 -8.21
N THR A 85 2.71 18.01 -8.83
CA THR A 85 3.97 17.48 -9.42
C THR A 85 5.14 17.63 -8.45
N ILE A 86 6.21 16.85 -8.66
CA ILE A 86 7.43 16.98 -7.84
C ILE A 86 8.16 18.29 -8.17
N ASN A 87 8.42 19.07 -7.12
CA ASN A 87 9.30 20.23 -7.13
C ASN A 87 10.67 19.83 -6.56
N SER A 88 11.73 20.02 -7.35
CA SER A 88 13.10 19.68 -6.98
C SER A 88 13.66 20.45 -5.78
N THR A 89 13.09 21.61 -5.45
CA THR A 89 13.52 22.45 -4.31
C THR A 89 12.72 22.18 -3.04
N SER A 90 11.72 21.30 -3.11
CA SER A 90 10.88 20.95 -1.97
C SER A 90 11.30 19.62 -1.36
N ASP A 91 10.99 19.44 -0.09
CA ASP A 91 11.12 18.17 0.60
C ASP A 91 9.78 17.45 0.67
N TYR A 92 9.87 16.14 0.62
CA TYR A 92 8.75 15.22 0.67
C TYR A 92 8.92 14.27 1.84
N MET A 93 7.82 13.89 2.47
CA MET A 93 7.79 12.90 3.53
C MET A 93 6.99 11.71 3.06
N VAL A 94 7.50 10.51 3.31
CA VAL A 94 6.72 9.28 3.10
C VAL A 94 5.68 9.19 4.22
N ILE A 95 4.41 9.15 3.81
CA ILE A 95 3.25 9.05 4.72
C ILE A 95 2.58 7.68 4.65
N GLY A 96 3.02 6.81 3.73
CA GLY A 96 2.55 5.44 3.61
C GLY A 96 3.23 4.71 2.46
N ALA A 97 3.00 3.40 2.38
CA ALA A 97 3.47 2.57 1.27
C ALA A 97 2.38 1.58 0.86
N LYS A 98 2.28 1.31 -0.44
CA LYS A 98 1.41 0.27 -1.02
C LYS A 98 2.24 -0.58 -1.96
N GLY A 99 2.76 -1.71 -1.46
CA GLY A 99 3.72 -2.52 -2.21
C GLY A 99 5.00 -1.74 -2.51
N ASN A 100 5.41 -1.67 -3.78
CA ASN A 100 6.59 -0.93 -4.23
C ASN A 100 6.31 0.57 -4.52
N VAL A 101 5.15 1.07 -4.11
CA VAL A 101 4.75 2.48 -4.30
C VAL A 101 4.75 3.21 -2.96
N LEU A 102 5.55 4.26 -2.85
CA LEU A 102 5.55 5.17 -1.71
C LEU A 102 4.51 6.29 -1.90
N ILE A 103 3.70 6.53 -0.88
CA ILE A 103 2.79 7.67 -0.81
C ILE A 103 3.53 8.79 -0.11
N ILE A 104 3.69 9.92 -0.80
CA ILE A 104 4.49 11.03 -0.33
C ILE A 104 3.69 12.33 -0.24
N LYS A 105 4.07 13.19 0.71
CA LYS A 105 3.49 14.51 0.92
C LYS A 105 4.58 15.56 0.97
N GLN A 106 4.36 16.72 0.34
CA GLN A 106 5.28 17.84 0.45
C GLN A 106 5.24 18.41 1.88
N VAL A 107 6.40 18.64 2.49
CA VAL A 107 6.50 19.11 3.88
C VAL A 107 7.24 20.43 4.05
N GLY A 108 7.82 20.98 2.99
CA GLY A 108 8.48 22.28 3.00
C GLY A 108 9.52 22.42 1.91
N THR A 109 10.31 23.49 1.95
CA THR A 109 11.47 23.72 1.09
C THR A 109 12.71 23.01 1.65
N SER A 110 13.54 22.43 0.78
CA SER A 110 14.83 21.85 1.15
C SER A 110 15.74 22.93 1.69
N GLN A 111 16.05 22.90 3.00
CA GLN A 111 17.13 23.71 3.55
C GLN A 111 18.46 23.07 3.18
N THR A 112 19.22 23.75 2.31
CA THR A 112 20.64 23.51 2.08
C THR A 112 21.41 23.84 3.36
N SER A 113 22.01 22.82 3.99
CA SER A 113 23.18 22.99 4.85
C SER A 113 24.43 22.69 4.04
#